data_AF-A0A271J9H6-F1
#
_entry.id   AF-A0A271J9H6-F1
#
_cell.length_a   1.000
_cell.length_b   1.000
_cell.length_c   1.000
_cell.angle_alpha   90.00
_cell.angle_beta   90.00
_cell.angle_gamma   90.00
#
_symmetry.space_group_name_H-M   'P 1'
#
loop_
_entity.id
_entity.type
_entity.pdbx_description
1 polymer ?
#
loop_
_entity_poly.entity_id
_entity_poly.type
_entity_poly.pdbx_seq_one_letter_code
_entity_poly.pdbx_strand_id
1 'polypeptide(L)'
;MPTRPPLADTLPYAADFVIEILAAASRAPFGQLSWVEINRLAARWLRPEAGSREADTSRLGHTVVIEMSAHGLLDIELTTAADGQLMVQRVAHPRFAGVEAARALAA
;
A
#
# COMPACT_ATOMS: atom_id res chain seq x y z
N MET A 1 -19.77 16.14 3.61
CA MET A 1 -18.39 16.43 4.04
C MET A 1 -17.55 16.65 2.80
N PRO A 2 -16.68 17.66 2.73
CA PRO A 2 -15.74 17.76 1.61
C PRO A 2 -14.82 16.54 1.68
N THR A 3 -14.91 15.67 0.68
CA THR A 3 -13.99 14.53 0.53
C THR A 3 -12.62 15.12 0.22
N ARG A 4 -11.64 14.93 1.12
CA ARG A 4 -10.24 15.24 0.83
C ARG A 4 -9.90 14.55 -0.50
N PRO A 5 -9.24 15.24 -1.46
CA PRO A 5 -8.79 14.59 -2.68
C PRO A 5 -7.87 13.42 -2.30
N PRO A 6 -7.91 12.31 -3.07
CA PRO A 6 -7.03 11.17 -2.82
C PRO A 6 -5.58 11.58 -2.65
N LEU A 7 -4.83 10.95 -1.75
CA LEU A 7 -3.42 11.33 -1.52
C LEU A 7 -2.61 11.18 -2.80
N ALA A 8 -2.94 10.19 -3.62
CA ALA A 8 -2.34 9.97 -4.93
C ALA A 8 -2.46 11.18 -5.87
N ASP A 9 -3.49 12.01 -5.72
CA ASP A 9 -3.70 13.21 -6.55
C ASP A 9 -2.94 14.42 -6.01
N THR A 10 -2.40 14.33 -4.80
CA THR A 10 -1.73 15.44 -4.09
C THR A 10 -0.22 15.28 -4.01
N LEU A 11 0.31 14.08 -4.28
CA LEU A 11 1.71 13.74 -4.12
C LEU A 11 2.39 13.56 -5.49
N PRO A 12 3.57 14.18 -5.71
CA PRO A 12 4.38 13.89 -6.88
C PRO A 12 4.67 12.39 -6.99
N TYR A 13 4.48 11.82 -8.19
CA TYR A 13 4.80 10.43 -8.53
C TYR A 13 4.06 9.36 -7.71
N ALA A 14 2.95 9.70 -7.05
CA ALA A 14 2.15 8.70 -6.34
C ALA A 14 1.47 7.71 -7.29
N ALA A 15 1.16 8.10 -8.53
CA ALA A 15 0.71 7.17 -9.56
C ALA A 15 1.77 6.10 -9.87
N ASP A 16 3.05 6.49 -9.97
CA ASP A 16 4.16 5.55 -10.19
C ASP A 16 4.34 4.61 -8.99
N PHE A 17 4.20 5.14 -7.77
CA PHE A 17 4.20 4.33 -6.55
C PHE A 17 3.06 3.29 -6.56
N VAL A 18 1.83 3.70 -6.88
CA VAL A 18 0.64 2.83 -6.98
C VAL A 18 0.87 1.71 -8.00
N ILE A 19 1.37 2.06 -9.20
CA ILE A 19 1.66 1.08 -10.27
C ILE A 19 2.71 0.07 -9.82
N GLU A 20 3.79 0.53 -9.18
CA GLU A 20 4.86 -0.36 -8.70
C GLU A 20 4.41 -1.25 -7.53
N ILE A 21 3.52 -0.77 -6.65
CA ILE A 21 2.90 -1.62 -5.62
C ILE A 21 2.07 -2.74 -6.25
N LEU A 22 1.23 -2.43 -7.24
CA LEU A 22 0.42 -3.44 -7.95
C LEU A 22 1.33 -4.46 -8.68
N ALA A 23 2.37 -3.97 -9.35
CA ALA A 23 3.34 -4.80 -10.06
C ALA A 23 4.20 -5.65 -9.10
N ALA A 24 4.53 -5.15 -7.91
CA ALA A 24 5.27 -5.89 -6.91
C ALA A 24 4.37 -6.95 -6.24
N ALA A 25 3.16 -6.59 -5.83
CA ALA A 25 2.20 -7.49 -5.22
C ALA A 25 1.81 -8.66 -6.15
N SER A 26 1.66 -8.39 -7.46
CA SER A 26 1.37 -9.44 -8.45
C SER A 26 2.52 -10.43 -8.71
N ARG A 27 3.76 -10.05 -8.40
CA ARG A 27 4.96 -10.88 -8.56
C ARG A 27 5.44 -11.49 -7.25
N ALA A 28 4.91 -11.04 -6.11
CA ALA A 28 5.32 -11.50 -4.80
C ALA A 28 4.98 -12.99 -4.61
N PRO A 29 5.88 -13.79 -4.00
CA PRO A 29 5.55 -15.16 -3.61
C PRO A 29 4.29 -15.18 -2.74
N PHE A 30 3.35 -16.07 -3.05
CA PHE A 30 2.04 -16.15 -2.39
C PHE A 30 1.20 -14.86 -2.48
N GLY A 31 1.54 -13.95 -3.41
CA GLY A 31 0.87 -12.68 -3.60
C GLY A 31 1.10 -11.67 -2.47
N GLN A 32 2.10 -11.85 -1.61
CA GLN A 32 2.28 -11.08 -0.37
C GLN A 32 3.46 -10.12 -0.43
N LEU A 33 3.18 -8.82 -0.52
CA LEU A 33 4.21 -7.78 -0.40
C LEU A 33 4.43 -7.42 1.08
N SER A 34 5.70 -7.39 1.51
CA SER A 34 6.05 -7.06 2.90
C SER A 34 6.12 -5.55 3.14
N TRP A 35 5.98 -5.13 4.40
CA TRP A 35 6.14 -3.72 4.79
C TRP A 35 7.51 -3.12 4.39
N VAL A 36 8.58 -3.92 4.36
CA VAL A 36 9.92 -3.48 3.93
C VAL A 36 9.92 -3.05 2.47
N GLU A 37 9.22 -3.80 1.62
CA GLU A 37 9.13 -3.49 0.19
C GLU A 37 8.23 -2.28 -0.06
N ILE A 38 7.13 -2.13 0.69
CA ILE A 38 6.29 -0.93 0.67
C ILE A 38 7.15 0.31 0.98
N ASN A 39 7.94 0.27 2.06
CA ASN A 39 8.82 1.36 2.46
C ASN A 39 9.90 1.67 1.43
N ARG A 40 10.46 0.64 0.79
CA ARG A 40 11.45 0.82 -0.27
C ARG A 40 10.84 1.51 -1.49
N LEU A 41 9.63 1.12 -1.88
CA LEU A 41 8.90 1.74 -3.00
C LEU A 41 8.48 3.17 -2.64
N ALA A 42 8.02 3.40 -1.41
CA ALA A 42 7.66 4.71 -0.91
C ALA A 42 8.86 5.65 -0.94
N ALA A 43 10.01 5.24 -0.42
CA ALA A 43 11.25 6.03 -0.46
C ALA A 43 11.79 6.26 -1.89
N ARG A 44 11.40 5.43 -2.87
CA ARG A 44 11.80 5.61 -4.27
C ARG A 44 10.95 6.66 -4.98
N TRP A 45 9.64 6.65 -4.73
CA TRP A 45 8.66 7.39 -5.51
C TRP A 45 8.10 8.60 -4.78
N LEU A 46 7.78 8.45 -3.49
CA LEU A 46 7.22 9.51 -2.69
C LEU A 46 8.35 10.45 -2.28
N ARG A 47 8.34 11.65 -2.87
CA ARG A 47 9.30 12.72 -2.62
C ARG A 47 8.58 13.86 -1.89
N PRO A 48 8.26 13.72 -0.59
CA PRO A 48 7.64 14.80 0.16
C PRO A 48 8.59 16.00 0.23
N GLU A 49 8.02 17.21 0.19
CA GLU A 49 8.81 18.43 0.32
C GLU A 49 9.46 18.51 1.71
N ALA A 50 10.70 18.99 1.76
CA ALA A 50 11.43 19.16 3.01
C ALA A 50 10.68 20.15 3.93
N GLY A 51 10.38 19.72 5.15
CA GLY A 51 9.62 20.53 6.12
C GLY A 51 8.10 20.36 6.06
N SER A 52 7.57 19.54 5.15
CA SER A 52 6.15 19.17 5.16
C SER A 52 5.82 18.26 6.35
N ARG A 53 4.55 18.31 6.80
CA ARG A 53 4.01 17.41 7.84
C ARG A 53 4.10 15.92 7.44
N GLU A 54 4.32 15.66 6.15
CA GLU A 54 4.37 14.34 5.50
C GLU A 54 5.80 13.90 5.15
N ALA A 55 6.82 14.47 5.80
CA ALA A 55 8.23 14.14 5.57
C ALA A 55 8.59 12.65 5.85
N ASP A 56 7.77 11.94 6.63
CA ASP A 56 7.92 10.50 6.85
C ASP A 56 7.35 9.71 5.66
N THR A 57 8.24 9.42 4.70
CA THR A 57 7.92 8.63 3.50
C THR A 57 7.37 7.25 3.80
N SER A 58 7.76 6.62 4.91
CA SER A 58 7.25 5.30 5.31
C SER A 58 5.75 5.41 5.62
N ARG A 59 5.39 6.31 6.54
CA ARG A 59 3.99 6.56 6.91
C ARG A 59 3.14 6.98 5.71
N LEU A 60 3.71 7.82 4.84
CA LEU A 60 3.04 8.27 3.64
C LEU A 60 2.74 7.10 2.69
N GLY A 61 3.72 6.23 2.44
CA GLY A 61 3.56 5.02 1.63
C GLY A 61 2.49 4.08 2.17
N HIS A 62 2.50 3.82 3.48
CA HIS A 62 1.48 3.00 4.12
C HIS A 62 0.08 3.63 4.02
N THR A 63 -0.03 4.95 4.15
CA THR A 63 -1.32 5.65 4.02
C THR A 63 -1.87 5.55 2.60
N VAL A 64 -1.03 5.70 1.57
CA VAL A 64 -1.45 5.53 0.17
C VAL A 64 -1.91 4.10 -0.10
N VAL A 65 -1.22 3.09 0.44
CA VAL A 65 -1.65 1.67 0.28
C VAL A 65 -2.96 1.38 1.00
N ILE A 66 -3.21 1.99 2.17
CA ILE A 66 -4.50 1.89 2.87
C ILE A 66 -5.63 2.48 2.01
N GLU A 67 -5.39 3.64 1.40
CA GLU A 67 -6.34 4.29 0.48
C GLU A 67 -6.61 3.41 -0.75
N MET A 68 -5.57 2.82 -1.37
CA MET A 68 -5.73 1.87 -2.48
C MET A 68 -6.67 0.71 -2.12
N SER A 69 -6.57 0.17 -0.89
CA SER A 69 -7.46 -0.89 -0.43
C SER A 69 -8.88 -0.40 -0.20
N ALA A 70 -9.07 0.80 0.36
CA ALA A 70 -10.38 1.43 0.48
C ALA A 70 -11.07 1.64 -0.89
N HIS A 71 -10.29 1.76 -1.97
CA HIS A 71 -10.76 1.83 -3.36
C HIS A 71 -10.85 0.46 -4.07
N GLY A 72 -10.61 -0.65 -3.37
CA GLY A 72 -10.77 -2.01 -3.92
C GLY A 72 -9.66 -2.45 -4.89
N LEU A 73 -8.51 -1.77 -4.90
CA LEU A 73 -7.39 -2.13 -5.76
C LEU A 73 -6.55 -3.28 -5.19
N LEU A 74 -6.58 -3.45 -3.86
CA LEU A 74 -5.76 -4.38 -3.11
C LEU A 74 -6.48 -4.87 -1.85
N ASP A 75 -6.14 -6.09 -1.43
CA ASP A 75 -6.45 -6.56 -0.09
C ASP A 75 -5.24 -6.32 0.81
N ILE A 76 -5.45 -5.87 2.05
CA ILE A 76 -4.36 -5.55 2.97
C ILE A 76 -4.61 -6.13 4.37
N GLU A 77 -3.54 -6.53 5.03
CA GLU A 77 -3.52 -6.83 6.46
C GLU A 77 -2.94 -5.60 7.18
N LEU A 78 -3.66 -5.11 8.19
CA LEU A 78 -3.26 -3.93 8.95
C LEU A 78 -2.58 -4.33 10.26
N THR A 79 -1.61 -3.52 10.67
CA THR A 79 -1.00 -3.54 12.00
C THR A 79 -0.98 -2.13 12.57
N THR A 80 -0.56 -1.98 13.83
CA THR A 80 -0.51 -0.69 14.52
C THR A 80 0.91 -0.42 14.99
N ALA A 81 1.45 0.75 14.67
CA ALA A 81 2.74 1.21 15.18
C ALA A 81 2.66 1.53 16.69
N ALA A 82 3.82 1.68 17.33
CA ALA A 82 3.90 1.94 18.78
C ALA A 82 3.21 3.24 19.21
N ASP A 83 3.01 4.18 18.30
CA ASP A 83 2.31 5.44 18.52
C ASP A 83 0.82 5.41 18.15
N GLY A 84 0.29 4.23 17.81
CA GLY A 84 -1.12 4.03 17.48
C GLY A 84 -1.48 4.25 16.02
N GLN A 85 -0.53 4.60 15.14
CA GLN A 85 -0.84 4.76 13.71
C GLN A 85 -1.05 3.41 13.01
N LEU A 86 -2.08 3.34 12.16
CA LEU A 86 -2.30 2.19 11.28
C LEU A 86 -1.22 2.09 10.21
N MET A 87 -0.70 0.87 10.04
CA MET A 87 0.34 0.52 9.10
C MET A 87 -0.07 -0.73 8.33
N VAL A 88 0.48 -0.89 7.14
CA VAL A 88 0.24 -2.09 6.33
C VAL A 88 1.25 -3.16 6.72
N GLN A 89 0.76 -4.28 7.23
CA GLN A 89 1.56 -5.44 7.54
C GLN A 89 1.86 -6.23 6.27
N ARG A 90 0.83 -6.46 5.45
CA ARG A 90 0.91 -7.23 4.20
C ARG A 90 -0.07 -6.68 3.16
N VAL A 91 0.30 -6.82 1.89
CA VAL A 91 -0.57 -6.56 0.74
C VAL A 91 -0.78 -7.86 -0.02
N ALA A 92 -2.03 -8.21 -0.30
CA ALA A 92 -2.44 -9.29 -1.17
C ALA A 92 -3.04 -8.75 -2.46
N HIS A 93 -2.57 -9.24 -3.61
CA HIS A 93 -3.17 -8.89 -4.89
C HIS A 93 -4.50 -9.67 -5.08
N PRO A 94 -5.63 -9.02 -5.45
CA PRO A 94 -6.94 -9.67 -5.50
C PRO A 94 -7.00 -10.91 -6.39
N ARG A 95 -6.27 -10.90 -7.51
CA ARG A 95 -6.13 -12.07 -8.40
C ARG A 95 -5.57 -13.31 -7.68
N PHE A 96 -4.69 -13.15 -6.69
CA PHE A 96 -4.14 -14.26 -5.90
C PHE A 96 -5.06 -14.64 -4.75
N ALA A 97 -5.77 -13.70 -4.13
CA ALA A 97 -6.76 -14.00 -3.09
C ALA A 97 -7.83 -14.98 -3.60
N GLY A 98 -8.34 -14.77 -4.82
CA GLY A 98 -9.27 -15.71 -5.46
C GLY A 98 -8.68 -17.10 -5.74
N VAL A 99 -7.39 -17.18 -6.08
CA VAL A 99 -6.69 -18.46 -6.30
C VAL A 99 -6.47 -19.21 -5.00
N GLU A 100 -6.04 -18.53 -3.94
CA GLU A 100 -5.83 -19.14 -2.61
C GLU A 100 -7.15 -19.58 -1.98
N ALA A 101 -8.23 -18.79 -2.11
CA ALA A 101 -9.56 -19.19 -1.68
C ALA A 101 -10.04 -20.46 -2.43
N ALA A 102 -9.82 -20.54 -3.75
CA ALA A 102 -10.15 -21.72 -4.53
C ALA A 102 -9.31 -22.95 -4.13
N ARG A 103 -8.04 -22.77 -3.78
CA ARG A 103 -7.17 -23.85 -3.27
C ARG A 103 -7.61 -24.35 -1.90
N ALA A 104 -7.96 -23.44 -0.99
CA ALA A 104 -8.47 -23.79 0.34
C ALA A 104 -9.81 -24.54 0.27
N LEU A 105 -10.66 -24.23 -0.71
CA LEU A 105 -11.92 -24.94 -0.94
C LEU A 105 -11.72 -26.35 -1.54
N ALA A 106 -10.58 -26.59 -2.20
CA ALA A 106 -10.25 -27.83 -2.88
C ALA A 106 -9.41 -28.80 -2.03
N ALA A 107 -9.01 -28.40 -0.82
CA ALA A 107 -8.29 -29.19 0.18
C ALA A 107 -9.24 -29.83 1.18
#